data_AF-A0A922W996-F1
#
_entry.id   AF-A0A922W996-F1
#
_cell.length_a   1.000
_cell.length_b   1.000
_cell.length_c   1.000
_cell.angle_alpha   90.00
_cell.angle_beta   90.00
_cell.angle_gamma   90.00
#
_symmetry.space_group_name_H-M   'P 1'
#
loop_
_entity.id
_entity.type
_entity.pdbx_description
1 polymer ?
#
loop_
_entity_poly.entity_id
_entity_poly.type
_entity_poly.pdbx_seq_one_letter_code
_entity_poly.pdbx_strand_id
1 'polypeptide(L)' 'MNPDEIDFDKGGGLIAAVVQDAATLQVLMLAFMDRAALDETLSSGEATFFSRSRGGRWRKGETSGDRLKVVSVTPDCDG' A
#
# COMPACT_ATOMS: atom_id res chain seq x y z
N MET A 1 9.75 -7.84 -0.05
CA MET A 1 10.21 -6.47 0.22
C MET A 1 10.55 -6.36 1.70
N ASN A 2 11.67 -5.70 2.03
CA ASN A 2 11.97 -5.27 3.40
C ASN A 2 11.50 -3.80 3.58
N PRO A 3 10.56 -3.49 4.51
CA PRO A 3 10.11 -2.12 4.76
C PRO A 3 11.20 -1.13 5.15
N ASP A 4 12.35 -1.61 5.62
CA ASP A 4 13.48 -0.77 6.01
C ASP A 4 14.26 -0.21 4.82
N GLU A 5 13.98 -0.68 3.60
CA GLU A 5 14.57 -0.18 2.35
C GLU A 5 13.82 1.04 1.78
N ILE A 6 12.70 1.44 2.40
CA ILE A 6 11.82 2.51 1.92
C ILE A 6 12.10 3.84 2.64
N ASP A 7 12.27 4.92 1.87
CA ASP A 7 12.43 6.28 2.40
C ASP A 7 11.07 6.98 2.58
N PHE A 8 10.44 6.73 3.72
CA PHE A 8 9.19 7.41 4.09
C PHE A 8 9.37 8.91 4.33
N ASP A 9 10.56 9.36 4.72
CA ASP A 9 10.81 10.76 5.11
C ASP A 9 10.76 11.68 3.88
N LYS A 10 11.24 11.21 2.73
CA LYS A 10 11.13 11.89 1.43
C LYS A 10 9.69 12.27 1.07
N GLY A 11 8.72 11.45 1.48
CA GLY A 11 7.30 11.67 1.27
C GLY A 11 6.55 12.30 2.46
N GLY A 12 7.26 12.75 3.50
CA GLY A 12 6.64 13.30 4.71
C GLY A 12 5.91 12.24 5.55
N GLY A 13 6.48 11.04 5.62
CA GLY A 13 5.93 9.88 6.33
C GLY A 13 5.00 9.00 5.49
N LEU A 14 4.81 9.32 4.20
CA LEU A 14 3.90 8.60 3.31
C LEU A 14 4.57 8.25 1.98
N ILE A 15 4.35 7.03 1.50
CA ILE A 15 4.72 6.59 0.15
C ILE A 15 3.50 6.46 -0.75
N ALA A 16 3.70 6.63 -2.05
CA ALA A 16 2.69 6.29 -3.04
C ALA A 16 2.72 4.79 -3.34
N ALA A 17 1.57 4.14 -3.30
CA ALA A 17 1.39 2.74 -3.65
C ALA A 17 0.50 2.63 -4.89
N VAL A 18 1.05 2.10 -5.97
CA VAL A 18 0.31 1.76 -7.19
C VAL A 18 -0.16 0.32 -7.08
N VAL A 19 -1.47 0.11 -7.17
CA VAL A 19 -2.06 -1.22 -7.21
C VAL A 19 -2.25 -1.63 -8.65
N GLN A 20 -1.70 -2.79 -9.00
CA GLN A 20 -1.85 -3.42 -10.29
C GLN A 20 -2.49 -4.79 -10.12
N ASP A 21 -3.40 -5.14 -11.03
CA ASP A 21 -3.94 -6.50 -11.10
C ASP A 21 -2.83 -7.47 -11.56
N ALA A 22 -2.61 -8.53 -10.76
CA ALA A 22 -1.48 -9.44 -10.95
C ALA A 22 -1.59 -10.30 -12.22
N ALA A 23 -2.78 -10.47 -12.81
CA ALA A 23 -2.98 -11.31 -13.99
C ALA A 23 -3.01 -10.48 -15.28
N THR A 24 -3.64 -9.30 -15.23
CA THR A 24 -3.93 -8.47 -16.41
C THR A 24 -3.00 -7.28 -16.56
N LEU A 25 -2.21 -6.97 -15.52
CA LEU A 25 -1.34 -5.79 -15.45
C LEU A 25 -2.10 -4.45 -15.51
N GLN A 26 -3.42 -4.47 -15.35
CA GLN A 26 -4.22 -3.26 -15.25
C GLN A 26 -3.87 -2.50 -13.97
N VAL A 27 -3.58 -1.20 -14.08
CA VAL A 27 -3.49 -0.33 -12.90
C VAL A 27 -4.90 -0.10 -12.36
N LEU A 28 -5.14 -0.52 -11.12
CA LEU A 28 -6.45 -0.44 -10.47
C LEU A 28 -6.63 0.87 -9.72
N MET A 29 -5.60 1.30 -8.99
CA MET A 29 -5.64 2.53 -8.19
C MET A 29 -4.24 2.99 -7.76
N LEU A 30 -4.18 4.25 -7.33
CA LEU A 30 -3.08 4.81 -6.56
C LEU A 30 -3.62 5.24 -5.19
N ALA A 31 -2.89 4.90 -4.13
CA ALA A 31 -3.17 5.34 -2.78
C ALA A 31 -1.85 5.61 -2.02
N PHE A 32 -1.95 6.02 -0.77
CA PHE A 32 -0.79 6.28 0.07
C PHE A 32 -0.70 5.25 1.19
N MET A 33 0.52 4.97 1.64
CA MET A 33 0.78 4.14 2.82
C MET A 33 1.74 4.90 3.75
N ASP A 34 1.48 4.86 5.05
CA ASP A 34 2.52 5.08 6.06
C ASP A 34 3.24 3.76 6.33
N ARG A 35 4.31 3.80 7.14
CA ARG A 35 5.06 2.59 7.52
C ARG A 35 4.15 1.52 8.11
N ALA A 36 3.25 1.91 9.01
CA ALA A 36 2.32 0.99 9.66
C ALA A 36 1.30 0.34 8.69
N ALA A 37 0.88 1.04 7.64
CA ALA A 37 0.03 0.46 6.59
C ALA A 37 0.79 -0.54 5.71
N LEU A 38 2.06 -0.26 5.39
CA LEU A 38 2.91 -1.20 4.66
C LEU A 38 3.17 -2.46 5.49
N ASP A 39 3.54 -2.31 6.77
CA ASP A 39 3.78 -3.44 7.68
C ASP A 39 2.53 -4.31 7.84
N GLU A 40 1.35 -3.70 7.97
CA GLU A 40 0.09 -4.42 8.04
C GLU A 40 -0.23 -5.13 6.71
N THR A 41 0.07 -4.49 5.58
CA THR A 41 -0.14 -5.08 4.25
C THR A 41 0.72 -6.33 4.07
N LEU A 42 1.99 -6.27 4.45
CA LEU A 42 2.92 -7.41 4.34
C LEU A 42 2.60 -8.54 5.32
N SER A 43 2.17 -8.22 6.54
CA SER A 43 1.85 -9.22 7.56
C SER A 43 0.48 -9.88 7.34
N SER A 44 -0.52 -9.14 6.88
CA SER A 44 -1.88 -9.66 6.66
C SER A 44 -2.10 -10.27 5.27
N GLY A 45 -1.30 -9.87 4.28
CA GLY A 45 -1.53 -10.23 2.88
C GLY A 45 -2.74 -9.52 2.24
N GLU A 46 -3.30 -8.50 2.89
CA GLU A 46 -4.38 -7.66 2.37
C GLU A 46 -3.94 -6.19 2.29
N ALA A 47 -4.31 -5.49 1.22
CA ALA A 47 -3.89 -4.10 1.05
C ALA A 47 -4.52 -3.16 2.09
N THR A 48 -3.67 -2.55 2.91
CA THR A 48 -3.99 -1.49 3.87
C THR A 48 -3.34 -0.19 3.43
N PHE A 49 -4.07 0.92 3.50
CA PHE A 49 -3.64 2.24 3.05
C PHE A 49 -3.82 3.29 4.14
N PHE A 50 -3.21 4.45 3.95
CA PHE A 50 -3.39 5.65 4.77
C PHE A 50 -4.22 6.70 4.02
N SER A 51 -5.29 7.20 4.64
CA SER A 51 -6.09 8.29 4.10
C SER A 51 -5.53 9.64 4.57
N ARG A 52 -4.98 10.41 3.64
CA ARG A 52 -4.47 11.76 3.91
C ARG A 52 -5.56 12.74 4.37
N SER A 53 -6.78 12.57 3.89
CA SER A 53 -7.91 13.43 4.26
C SER A 53 -8.53 13.08 5.59
N ARG A 54 -8.53 11.79 5.98
CA ARG A 54 -9.08 11.32 7.25
C ARG A 54 -8.04 11.20 8.37
N GLY A 55 -6.75 11.23 8.03
CA GLY A 55 -5.64 11.08 8.97
C GLY A 55 -5.56 9.69 9.61
N GLY A 56 -5.94 8.64 8.87
CA GLY A 56 -6.04 7.30 9.44
C GLY A 56 -5.90 6.17 8.41
N ARG A 57 -5.52 4.99 8.91
CA ARG A 57 -5.38 3.77 8.12
C ARG A 57 -6.74 3.15 7.82
N TRP A 58 -6.84 2.47 6.68
CA TRP A 58 -8.03 1.75 6.25
C TRP A 58 -7.64 0.56 5.38
N ARG A 59 -8.35 -0.56 5.53
CA ARG A 59 -8.13 -1.73 4.69
C ARG A 59 -9.04 -1.69 3.48
N LYS A 60 -8.50 -1.95 2.27
CA LYS A 60 -9.32 -1.92 1.06
C LYS A 60 -10.43 -2.97 1.13
N GLY A 61 -11.64 -2.54 0.81
CA GLY A 61 -12.83 -3.39 0.82
C GLY A 61 -13.40 -3.65 2.21
N GLU A 62 -13.02 -2.89 3.25
CA GLU A 62 -13.52 -3.13 4.62
C GLU A 62 -15.02 -2.94 4.76
N THR A 63 -15.56 -2.01 3.99
CA THR A 63 -17.00 -1.78 3.93
C THR A 63 -17.66 -2.48 2.74
N SER A 64 -16.99 -2.54 1.58
CA SER A 64 -17.62 -3.04 0.34
C SER A 64 -17.47 -4.55 0.14
N GLY A 65 -16.52 -5.20 0.81
CA GLY A 65 -16.14 -6.60 0.55
C GLY A 65 -15.09 -6.77 -0.56
N ASP A 66 -14.81 -5.73 -1.37
CA ASP A 66 -13.84 -5.79 -2.46
C ASP A 66 -12.39 -5.68 -1.95
N ARG A 67 -11.90 -6.79 -1.39
CA ARG A 67 -10.54 -6.93 -0.86
C ARG A 67 -9.51 -7.05 -1.98
N LEU A 68 -8.30 -6.58 -1.70
CA LEU A 68 -7.13 -6.80 -2.54
C LEU A 68 -6.15 -7.70 -1.80
N LYS A 69 -6.02 -8.96 -2.25
CA LYS A 69 -5.00 -9.88 -1.76
C LYS A 69 -3.67 -9.56 -2.42
N VAL A 70 -2.63 -9.48 -1.63
CA VAL A 70 -1.29 -9.15 -2.10
C VAL A 70 -0.63 -10.39 -2.71
N VAL A 71 -0.18 -10.27 -3.95
CA VAL A 71 0.62 -11.30 -4.64
C VAL A 71 2.12 -11.00 -4.53
N SER A 72 2.49 -9.73 -4.73
CA SER A 72 3.86 -9.26 -4.59
C SER A 72 3.89 -7.77 -4.27
N VAL A 73 4.97 -7.31 -3.66
CA VAL A 73 5.24 -5.89 -3.39
C VAL A 73 6.71 -5.63 -3.72
N THR A 74 6.96 -4.61 -4.53
CA THR A 74 8.29 -4.28 -5.04
C THR A 74 8.50 -2.76 -4.92
N PRO A 75 9.62 -2.30 -4.35
CA PRO A 75 9.96 -0.87 -4.35
C PRO A 75 10.33 -0.42 -5.76
N ASP A 76 10.27 0.89 -6.02
CA ASP A 76 10.91 1.44 -7.22
C ASP A 76 12.44 1.55 -7.01
N CYS A 77 13.13 2.27 -7.90
CA CYS A 77 14.58 2.30 -7.91
C CYS A 77 15.21 3.17 -6.82
N ASP A 78 14.44 4.02 -6.14
CA ASP A 78 14.94 4.96 -5.14
C ASP A 78 14.27 4.87 -3.77
N GLY A 79 13.47 3.83 -3.54
CA GLY A 79 13.00 3.42 -2.21
C GLY A 79 11.74 4.13 -1.78
#